data_AF-A0AAD5XI80-F1
#
_entry.id   AF-A0AAD5XI80-F1
#
_cell.length_a   1.000
_cell.length_b   1.000
_cell.length_c   1.000
_cell.angle_alpha   90.00
_cell.angle_beta   90.00
_cell.angle_gamma   90.00
#
_symmetry.space_group_name_H-M   'P 1'
#
loop_
_entity.id
_entity.type
_entity.pdbx_description
1 polymer ?
#
loop_
_entity_poly.entity_id
_entity_poly.type
_entity_poly.pdbx_seq_one_letter_code
_entity_poly.pdbx_strand_id
1 'polypeptide(L)'
;MASTYFADHMPRRQYAELSEMYSLADPDGHKILLQALMRRAMLDVQRIMQIREEKPQLQNLVRSGVVGDAMMENITRAEKELDQEVQELVTEAELYKTGWGQTIFQEAGQMLQLQAQAQAQKQAQQQKPKSANPAPAPVPAAAAEKPKESKKQPSLPLEVASKPPPARVRSKSPPAAAPTLDSDPDDLPELVTEEELQRRADEMAAQLLREEAATPSSANKKKNKSGKKRK
;
A
#
# COMPACT_ATOMS: atom_id res chain seq x y z
N MET A 1 -30.61 12.57 -23.33
CA MET A 1 -29.97 12.53 -21.99
C MET A 1 -28.47 12.54 -22.21
N ALA A 2 -27.69 13.30 -21.42
CA ALA A 2 -26.24 13.20 -21.51
C ALA A 2 -25.81 11.83 -20.97
N SER A 3 -24.98 11.09 -21.71
CA SER A 3 -24.40 9.84 -21.20
C SER A 3 -23.30 10.19 -20.22
N THR A 4 -23.33 9.65 -19.01
CA THR A 4 -22.18 9.67 -18.11
C THR A 4 -21.12 8.70 -18.65
N TYR A 5 -19.84 8.96 -18.36
CA TYR A 5 -18.74 8.06 -18.76
C TYR A 5 -18.71 6.81 -17.88
N PHE A 6 -18.78 7.01 -16.56
CA PHE A 6 -18.87 5.93 -15.59
C PHE A 6 -20.32 5.53 -15.32
N ALA A 7 -20.47 4.29 -14.88
CA ALA A 7 -21.68 3.81 -14.21
C ALA A 7 -21.90 4.55 -12.87
N ASP A 8 -23.14 4.52 -12.41
CA ASP A 8 -23.64 5.18 -11.20
C ASP A 8 -22.83 4.81 -9.94
N HIS A 9 -22.57 5.80 -9.07
CA HIS A 9 -21.69 5.71 -7.90
C HIS A 9 -22.40 5.08 -6.69
N MET A 10 -22.62 3.77 -6.76
CA MET A 10 -23.28 3.00 -5.69
C MET A 10 -22.67 3.21 -4.29
N PRO A 11 -21.33 3.15 -4.07
CA PRO A 11 -20.75 3.38 -2.74
C PRO A 11 -21.01 4.78 -2.17
N ARG A 12 -21.06 5.82 -3.00
CA ARG A 12 -21.39 7.19 -2.57
C ARG A 12 -22.84 7.28 -2.07
N ARG A 13 -23.79 6.69 -2.79
CA ARG A 13 -25.20 6.65 -2.33
C ARG A 13 -25.36 5.83 -1.05
N GLN A 14 -24.70 4.68 -0.95
CA GLN A 14 -24.69 3.88 0.29
C GLN A 14 -24.08 4.65 1.47
N TYR A 15 -23.01 5.41 1.26
CA TYR A 15 -22.44 6.26 2.30
C TYR A 15 -23.40 7.38 2.74
N ALA A 16 -24.07 8.05 1.78
CA ALA A 16 -25.06 9.07 2.09
C ALA A 16 -26.22 8.50 2.92
N GLU A 17 -26.82 7.39 2.49
CA GLU A 17 -27.88 6.67 3.23
C GLU A 17 -27.43 6.29 4.65
N LEU A 18 -26.19 5.80 4.82
CA LEU A 18 -25.65 5.48 6.14
C LEU A 18 -25.39 6.73 6.99
N SER A 19 -24.98 7.86 6.39
CA SER A 19 -24.71 9.12 7.10
C SER A 19 -25.98 9.79 7.64
N GLU A 20 -27.14 9.50 7.06
CA GLU A 20 -28.45 9.90 7.62
C GLU A 20 -28.88 9.01 8.79
N MET A 21 -28.46 7.74 8.81
CA MET A 21 -28.83 6.76 9.83
C MET A 21 -27.92 6.74 11.06
N TYR A 22 -26.62 7.04 10.90
CA TYR A 22 -25.59 6.88 11.92
C TYR A 22 -24.88 8.21 12.22
N SER A 23 -24.50 8.40 13.49
CA SER A 23 -23.71 9.56 13.93
C SER A 23 -22.26 9.19 14.21
N LEU A 24 -21.31 10.09 13.90
CA LEU A 24 -19.89 9.93 14.25
C LEU A 24 -19.64 9.90 15.77
N ALA A 25 -20.58 10.39 16.59
CA ALA A 25 -20.48 10.34 18.04
C ALA A 25 -20.72 8.92 18.62
N ASP A 26 -21.37 8.03 17.86
CA ASP A 26 -21.57 6.64 18.25
C ASP A 26 -20.38 5.76 17.82
N PRO A 27 -19.74 4.98 18.71
CA PRO A 27 -18.59 4.14 18.36
C PRO A 27 -18.84 3.09 17.28
N ASP A 28 -20.08 2.60 17.12
CA ASP A 28 -20.40 1.61 16.08
C ASP A 28 -20.82 2.29 14.76
N GLY A 29 -21.62 3.35 14.83
CA GLY A 29 -21.89 4.25 13.70
C GLY A 29 -20.62 4.78 13.04
N HIS A 30 -19.65 5.24 13.84
CA HIS A 30 -18.35 5.68 13.34
C HIS A 30 -17.64 4.58 12.52
N LYS A 31 -17.56 3.34 13.02
CA LYS A 31 -16.92 2.22 12.27
C LYS A 31 -17.64 1.93 10.95
N ILE A 32 -18.97 1.96 10.94
CA ILE A 32 -19.80 1.69 9.76
C ILE A 32 -19.54 2.76 8.70
N LEU A 33 -19.56 4.03 9.09
CA LEU A 33 -19.32 5.17 8.21
C LEU A 33 -17.88 5.20 7.68
N LEU A 34 -16.89 4.93 8.53
CA LEU A 34 -15.48 4.82 8.14
C LEU A 34 -15.27 3.74 7.07
N GLN A 35 -15.90 2.58 7.24
CA GLN A 35 -15.87 1.51 6.22
C GLN A 35 -16.60 1.89 4.93
N ALA A 36 -17.71 2.62 5.01
CA ALA A 36 -18.46 3.08 3.85
C ALA A 36 -17.66 4.13 3.05
N LEU A 37 -17.04 5.10 3.71
CA LEU A 37 -16.15 6.09 3.09
C LEU A 37 -14.94 5.41 2.42
N MET A 38 -14.34 4.41 3.07
CA MET A 38 -13.24 3.64 2.48
C MET A 38 -13.68 2.83 1.26
N ARG A 39 -14.91 2.28 1.23
CA ARG A 39 -15.47 1.63 0.04
C ARG A 39 -15.72 2.61 -1.11
N ARG A 40 -16.10 3.84 -0.80
CA ARG A 40 -16.22 4.95 -1.75
C ARG A 40 -14.84 5.26 -2.36
N ALA A 41 -13.86 5.62 -1.53
CA ALA A 41 -12.48 5.90 -1.96
C ALA A 41 -11.84 4.78 -2.80
N MET A 42 -12.08 3.49 -2.48
CA MET A 42 -11.59 2.38 -3.30
C MET A 42 -12.15 2.35 -4.73
N LEU A 43 -13.41 2.74 -4.95
CA LEU A 43 -14.00 2.82 -6.29
C LEU A 43 -13.41 4.01 -7.07
N ASP A 44 -13.20 5.14 -6.39
CA ASP A 44 -12.67 6.33 -7.04
C ASP A 44 -11.18 6.18 -7.39
N VAL A 45 -10.39 5.43 -6.60
CA VAL A 45 -9.05 4.95 -7.02
C VAL A 45 -9.12 4.11 -8.30
N GLN A 46 -10.06 3.17 -8.43
CA GLN A 46 -10.22 2.37 -9.66
C GLN A 46 -10.51 3.27 -10.87
N ARG A 47 -11.40 4.25 -10.72
CA ARG A 47 -11.77 5.21 -11.78
C ARG A 47 -10.61 6.12 -12.18
N ILE A 48 -9.82 6.59 -11.21
CA ILE A 48 -8.59 7.37 -11.47
C ILE A 48 -7.60 6.53 -12.29
N MET A 49 -7.37 5.26 -11.91
CA MET A 49 -6.49 4.36 -12.65
C MET A 49 -7.01 4.12 -14.07
N GLN A 50 -8.31 3.88 -14.23
CA GLN A 50 -8.96 3.68 -15.51
C GLN A 50 -8.80 4.90 -16.44
N ILE A 51 -9.09 6.13 -15.99
CA ILE A 51 -8.89 7.34 -16.80
C ILE A 51 -7.42 7.52 -17.19
N ARG A 52 -6.48 7.26 -16.27
CA ARG A 52 -5.04 7.39 -16.54
C ARG A 52 -4.54 6.42 -17.61
N GLU A 53 -5.14 5.24 -17.71
CA GLU A 53 -4.82 4.24 -18.74
C GLU A 53 -5.53 4.54 -20.07
N GLU A 54 -6.82 4.87 -20.04
CA GLU A 54 -7.66 5.03 -21.23
C GLU A 54 -7.42 6.36 -21.97
N LYS A 55 -7.23 7.47 -21.25
CA LYS A 55 -7.07 8.82 -21.84
C LYS A 55 -5.95 8.93 -22.88
N PRO A 56 -4.70 8.46 -22.64
CA PRO A 56 -3.65 8.50 -23.67
C PRO A 56 -3.91 7.53 -24.83
N GLN A 57 -4.61 6.42 -24.61
CA GLN A 57 -5.00 5.50 -25.68
C GLN A 57 -6.04 6.16 -26.59
N LEU A 58 -7.05 6.79 -25.99
CA LEU A 58 -8.10 7.53 -26.69
C LEU A 58 -7.54 8.70 -27.52
N GLN A 59 -6.60 9.47 -26.97
CA GLN A 59 -5.90 10.53 -27.71
C GLN A 59 -5.21 10.01 -28.99
N ASN A 60 -4.65 8.79 -28.95
CA ASN A 60 -4.06 8.16 -30.12
C ASN A 60 -5.12 7.73 -31.15
N LEU A 61 -6.27 7.21 -30.70
CA LEU A 61 -7.39 6.80 -31.55
C LEU A 61 -8.15 7.98 -32.19
N VAL A 62 -8.21 9.12 -31.51
CA VAL A 62 -8.73 10.38 -32.06
C VAL A 62 -7.79 10.91 -33.14
N ARG A 63 -6.49 10.93 -32.88
CA ARG A 63 -5.48 11.36 -33.87
C ARG A 63 -5.44 10.47 -35.13
N SER A 64 -5.79 9.19 -35.03
CA SER A 64 -5.92 8.31 -36.20
C SER A 64 -7.28 8.39 -36.91
N GLY A 65 -8.23 9.18 -36.39
CA GLY A 65 -9.57 9.36 -36.97
C GLY A 65 -10.51 8.17 -36.76
N VAL A 66 -10.15 7.19 -35.92
CA VAL A 66 -10.97 6.01 -35.63
C VAL A 66 -12.08 6.33 -34.62
N VAL A 67 -11.85 7.33 -33.75
CA VAL A 67 -12.80 7.78 -32.73
C VAL A 67 -12.96 9.31 -32.82
N GLY A 68 -14.17 9.82 -32.62
CA GLY A 68 -14.46 11.26 -32.67
C GLY A 68 -14.22 11.98 -31.33
N ASP A 69 -13.99 13.30 -31.41
CA ASP A 69 -13.67 14.16 -30.26
C ASP A 69 -14.69 14.12 -29.11
N ALA A 70 -15.96 13.80 -29.40
CA ALA A 70 -17.01 13.69 -28.38
C ALA A 70 -16.68 12.67 -27.27
N MET A 71 -15.95 11.59 -27.59
CA MET A 71 -15.52 10.62 -26.56
C MET A 71 -14.39 11.19 -25.69
N MET A 72 -13.51 12.00 -26.28
CA MET A 72 -12.45 12.72 -25.57
C MET A 72 -13.00 13.82 -24.66
N GLU A 73 -14.08 14.50 -25.08
CA GLU A 73 -14.82 15.43 -24.23
C GLU A 73 -15.46 14.69 -23.05
N ASN A 74 -16.10 13.54 -23.29
CA ASN A 74 -16.76 12.76 -22.25
C ASN A 74 -15.79 12.27 -21.16
N ILE A 75 -14.61 11.74 -21.52
CA ILE A 75 -13.61 11.32 -20.51
C ILE A 75 -13.03 12.53 -19.75
N THR A 76 -12.84 13.66 -20.43
CA THR A 76 -12.34 14.91 -19.80
C THR A 76 -13.40 15.54 -18.87
N ARG A 77 -14.69 15.33 -19.16
CA ARG A 77 -15.79 15.73 -18.27
C ARG A 77 -15.84 14.82 -17.02
N ALA A 78 -15.74 13.51 -17.22
CA ALA A 78 -15.72 12.52 -16.15
C ALA A 78 -14.52 12.67 -15.21
N GLU A 79 -13.36 13.05 -15.75
CA GLU A 79 -12.17 13.42 -14.96
C GLU A 79 -12.47 14.58 -14.00
N LYS A 80 -13.14 15.65 -14.47
CA LYS A 80 -13.53 16.78 -13.61
C LYS A 80 -14.60 16.43 -12.58
N GLU A 81 -15.56 15.58 -12.94
CA GLU A 81 -16.57 15.06 -12.01
C GLU A 81 -15.91 14.20 -10.92
N LEU A 82 -14.88 13.43 -11.27
CA LEU A 82 -14.08 12.61 -10.35
C LEU A 82 -13.13 13.46 -9.48
N ASP A 83 -12.54 14.53 -10.01
CA ASP A 83 -11.73 15.46 -9.22
C ASP A 83 -12.56 16.17 -8.13
N GLN A 84 -13.82 16.51 -8.42
CA GLN A 84 -14.76 17.04 -7.44
C GLN A 84 -15.10 16.00 -6.36
N GLU A 85 -15.40 14.77 -6.78
CA GLU A 85 -15.64 13.62 -5.91
C GLU A 85 -14.46 13.44 -4.92
N VAL A 86 -13.23 13.45 -5.43
CA VAL A 86 -11.99 13.31 -4.66
C VAL A 86 -11.82 14.45 -3.65
N GLN A 87 -12.13 15.70 -4.01
CA GLN A 87 -12.04 16.84 -3.09
C GLN A 87 -13.05 16.74 -1.94
N GLU A 88 -14.27 16.27 -2.23
CA GLU A 88 -15.27 15.98 -1.19
C GLU A 88 -14.79 14.84 -0.28
N LEU A 89 -14.24 13.76 -0.83
CA LEU A 89 -13.67 12.65 -0.05
C LEU A 89 -12.51 13.08 0.87
N VAL A 90 -11.59 13.92 0.40
CA VAL A 90 -10.50 14.49 1.24
C VAL A 90 -11.09 15.28 2.40
N THR A 91 -12.11 16.11 2.12
CA THR A 91 -12.77 16.96 3.12
C THR A 91 -13.54 16.12 4.14
N GLU A 92 -14.27 15.10 3.70
CA GLU A 92 -14.98 14.18 4.57
C GLU A 92 -14.04 13.34 5.44
N ALA A 93 -12.95 12.81 4.86
CA ALA A 93 -11.96 12.01 5.58
C ALA A 93 -11.33 12.78 6.76
N GLU A 94 -11.07 14.07 6.58
CA GLU A 94 -10.52 14.94 7.62
C GLU A 94 -11.45 15.06 8.86
N LEU A 95 -12.77 14.87 8.69
CA LEU A 95 -13.74 14.85 9.79
C LEU A 95 -13.65 13.58 10.66
N TYR A 96 -13.21 12.45 10.08
CA TYR A 96 -13.02 11.19 10.81
C TYR A 96 -11.69 11.18 11.56
N LYS A 97 -10.63 11.70 10.93
CA LYS A 97 -9.28 11.72 11.50
C LYS A 97 -8.44 12.81 10.84
N THR A 98 -7.86 13.68 11.64
CA THR A 98 -6.95 14.73 11.17
C THR A 98 -5.77 14.17 10.37
N GLY A 99 -5.49 14.76 9.22
CA GLY A 99 -4.48 14.34 8.25
C GLY A 99 -4.88 13.16 7.36
N TRP A 100 -6.01 12.48 7.61
CA TRP A 100 -6.38 11.27 6.88
C TRP A 100 -6.81 11.55 5.44
N GLY A 101 -7.29 12.76 5.13
CA GLY A 101 -7.56 13.17 3.76
C GLY A 101 -6.34 13.07 2.83
N GLN A 102 -5.12 13.13 3.38
CA GLN A 102 -3.88 12.98 2.61
C GLN A 102 -3.50 11.51 2.35
N THR A 103 -3.88 10.58 3.24
CA THR A 103 -3.47 9.16 3.16
C THR A 103 -4.57 8.21 2.70
N ILE A 104 -5.85 8.60 2.80
CA ILE A 104 -7.01 7.72 2.50
C ILE A 104 -6.93 7.06 1.11
N PHE A 105 -6.49 7.78 0.08
CA PHE A 105 -6.34 7.21 -1.27
C PHE A 105 -5.15 6.23 -1.40
N GLN A 106 -4.08 6.43 -0.61
CA GLN A 106 -2.97 5.48 -0.55
C GLN A 106 -3.37 4.20 0.20
N GLU A 107 -4.15 4.33 1.27
CA GLU A 107 -4.73 3.22 2.04
C GLU A 107 -5.75 2.44 1.19
N ALA A 108 -6.64 3.14 0.48
CA ALA A 108 -7.61 2.55 -0.45
C ALA A 108 -6.93 1.79 -1.59
N GLY A 109 -5.85 2.34 -2.18
CA GLY A 109 -5.06 1.64 -3.20
C GLY A 109 -4.41 0.36 -2.69
N GLN A 110 -3.89 0.36 -1.46
CA GLN A 110 -3.35 -0.86 -0.81
C GLN A 110 -4.45 -1.90 -0.56
N MET A 111 -5.63 -1.49 -0.09
CA MET A 111 -6.76 -2.41 0.13
C MET A 111 -7.28 -3.00 -1.18
N LEU A 112 -7.33 -2.22 -2.26
CA LEU A 112 -7.69 -2.70 -3.59
C LEU A 112 -6.70 -3.78 -4.09
N GLN A 113 -5.40 -3.52 -3.92
CA GLN A 113 -4.34 -4.46 -4.29
C GLN A 113 -4.37 -5.75 -3.44
N LEU A 114 -4.74 -5.65 -2.15
CA LEU A 114 -4.97 -6.81 -1.28
C LEU A 114 -6.22 -7.60 -1.70
N GLN A 115 -7.32 -6.91 -2.05
CA GLN A 115 -8.56 -7.52 -2.52
C GLN A 115 -8.34 -8.30 -3.82
N ALA A 116 -7.60 -7.73 -4.78
CA ALA A 116 -7.24 -8.38 -6.04
C ALA A 116 -6.42 -9.66 -5.80
N GLN A 117 -5.40 -9.60 -4.94
CA GLN A 117 -4.60 -10.78 -4.56
C GLN A 117 -5.46 -11.87 -3.88
N ALA A 118 -6.32 -11.49 -2.93
CA ALA A 118 -7.21 -12.44 -2.25
C ALA A 118 -8.22 -13.09 -3.22
N GLN A 119 -8.72 -12.35 -4.21
CA GLN A 119 -9.57 -12.89 -5.27
C GLN A 119 -8.81 -13.87 -6.17
N ALA A 120 -7.60 -13.51 -6.63
CA ALA A 120 -6.75 -14.38 -7.44
C ALA A 120 -6.40 -15.70 -6.69
N GLN A 121 -6.03 -15.62 -5.42
CA GLN A 121 -5.77 -16.80 -4.58
C GLN A 121 -7.02 -17.68 -4.40
N LYS A 122 -8.21 -17.10 -4.26
CA LYS A 122 -9.47 -17.84 -4.18
C LYS A 122 -9.82 -18.54 -5.50
N GLN A 123 -9.55 -17.90 -6.64
CA GLN A 123 -9.74 -18.51 -7.96
C GLN A 123 -8.75 -19.67 -8.18
N ALA A 124 -7.46 -19.46 -7.87
CA ALA A 124 -6.44 -20.51 -7.97
C ALA A 124 -6.74 -21.73 -7.06
N GLN A 125 -7.32 -21.52 -5.88
CA GLN A 125 -7.76 -22.61 -5.00
C GLN A 125 -8.97 -23.36 -5.56
N GLN A 126 -9.95 -22.67 -6.16
CA GLN A 126 -11.10 -23.29 -6.82
C GLN A 126 -10.72 -24.03 -8.10
N GLN A 127 -9.64 -23.60 -8.78
CA GLN A 127 -9.11 -24.23 -9.98
C GLN A 127 -8.16 -25.41 -9.69
N LYS A 128 -7.78 -25.69 -8.43
CA LYS A 128 -7.11 -26.97 -8.10
C LYS A 128 -8.12 -28.10 -8.33
N PRO A 129 -7.96 -28.94 -9.36
CA PRO A 129 -8.99 -29.89 -9.71
C PRO A 129 -9.03 -31.05 -8.72
N LYS A 130 -10.17 -31.75 -8.67
CA LYS A 130 -10.30 -33.09 -8.07
C LYS A 130 -9.54 -34.17 -8.86
N SER A 131 -8.38 -33.85 -9.42
CA SER A 131 -7.47 -34.78 -10.09
C SER A 131 -6.53 -35.47 -9.10
N ALA A 132 -7.05 -35.84 -7.93
CA ALA A 132 -6.45 -36.86 -7.09
C ALA A 132 -6.92 -38.24 -7.56
N ASN A 133 -6.66 -38.54 -8.84
CA ASN A 133 -6.69 -39.91 -9.32
C ASN A 133 -5.26 -40.43 -9.18
N PRO A 134 -4.95 -41.32 -8.22
CA PRO A 134 -3.59 -41.79 -8.01
C PRO A 134 -3.18 -42.65 -9.19
N ALA A 135 -2.32 -42.12 -10.06
CA ALA A 135 -1.66 -42.92 -11.08
C ALA A 135 -0.84 -44.03 -10.39
N PRO A 136 -0.89 -45.28 -10.86
CA PRO A 136 -0.15 -46.38 -10.25
C PRO A 136 1.37 -46.15 -10.35
N ALA A 137 2.09 -46.70 -9.38
CA ALA A 137 3.52 -46.44 -9.16
C ALA A 137 4.43 -46.82 -10.35
N PRO A 138 5.59 -46.14 -10.50
CA PRO A 138 6.55 -46.45 -11.56
C PRO A 138 7.31 -47.76 -11.29
N VAL A 139 7.51 -48.56 -12.33
CA VAL A 139 8.42 -49.72 -12.32
C VAL A 139 9.83 -49.32 -12.83
N PRO A 140 10.93 -49.86 -12.27
CA PRO A 140 12.30 -49.39 -12.55
C PRO A 140 13.09 -50.26 -13.55
N ALA A 141 14.28 -49.75 -13.96
CA ALA A 141 15.35 -50.41 -14.76
C ALA A 141 15.00 -50.70 -16.25
N ALA A 142 15.91 -50.74 -17.25
CA ALA A 142 17.34 -50.41 -17.41
C ALA A 142 17.69 -50.44 -18.94
N ALA A 143 18.80 -49.90 -19.49
CA ALA A 143 19.76 -48.86 -19.10
C ALA A 143 20.74 -48.57 -20.29
N ALA A 144 21.54 -47.49 -20.19
CA ALA A 144 22.75 -47.18 -20.99
C ALA A 144 22.54 -46.74 -22.49
N GLU A 145 23.38 -45.89 -23.12
CA GLU A 145 24.71 -45.34 -22.78
C GLU A 145 24.85 -43.79 -22.97
N LYS A 146 25.96 -43.25 -22.43
CA LYS A 146 26.52 -41.88 -22.61
C LYS A 146 27.51 -41.89 -23.83
N PRO A 147 28.42 -40.90 -24.13
CA PRO A 147 28.80 -39.69 -23.38
C PRO A 147 29.21 -38.40 -24.16
N LYS A 148 29.60 -37.38 -23.38
CA LYS A 148 30.38 -36.16 -23.72
C LYS A 148 29.65 -35.05 -24.49
N GLU A 149 29.97 -33.76 -24.37
CA GLU A 149 30.73 -32.90 -23.45
C GLU A 149 30.87 -31.56 -24.20
N SER A 150 30.58 -30.42 -23.60
CA SER A 150 31.21 -29.12 -23.90
C SER A 150 30.62 -28.00 -23.05
N LYS A 151 31.38 -27.53 -22.06
CA LYS A 151 31.22 -26.17 -21.54
C LYS A 151 31.83 -25.21 -22.56
N LYS A 152 31.12 -24.17 -22.98
CA LYS A 152 31.72 -22.96 -23.56
C LYS A 152 31.07 -21.70 -22.99
N GLN A 153 31.83 -21.00 -22.16
CA GLN A 153 31.73 -19.54 -22.07
C GLN A 153 32.29 -18.94 -23.36
N PRO A 154 31.87 -17.72 -23.71
CA PRO A 154 32.76 -16.72 -24.28
C PRO A 154 32.92 -15.56 -23.29
N SER A 155 34.15 -15.32 -22.86
CA SER A 155 34.60 -14.04 -22.31
C SER A 155 35.11 -13.12 -23.44
N LEU A 156 35.57 -11.92 -23.07
CA LEU A 156 36.33 -10.87 -23.81
C LEU A 156 35.60 -9.50 -23.77
N PRO A 157 36.30 -8.35 -23.77
CA PRO A 157 36.98 -7.86 -22.55
C PRO A 157 36.70 -6.39 -22.22
N LEU A 158 37.17 -5.94 -21.04
CA LEU A 158 37.28 -4.53 -20.67
C LEU A 158 38.42 -3.85 -21.46
N GLU A 159 38.15 -2.68 -22.04
CA GLU A 159 39.20 -1.71 -22.40
C GLU A 159 38.75 -0.28 -22.05
N VAL A 160 39.70 0.53 -21.57
CA VAL A 160 39.48 1.88 -21.01
C VAL A 160 39.87 2.94 -22.04
N ALA A 161 39.03 3.96 -22.23
CA ALA A 161 39.41 5.17 -22.97
C ALA A 161 38.78 6.43 -22.34
N SER A 162 39.62 7.27 -21.72
CA SER A 162 39.23 8.56 -21.12
C SER A 162 39.27 9.70 -22.14
N LYS A 163 38.27 10.60 -22.13
CA LYS A 163 38.45 12.05 -22.41
C LYS A 163 37.23 12.89 -21.95
N PRO A 164 37.40 14.20 -21.65
CA PRO A 164 36.44 14.99 -20.89
C PRO A 164 35.52 15.89 -21.76
N PRO A 165 34.41 16.41 -21.22
CA PRO A 165 33.67 17.53 -21.80
C PRO A 165 34.38 18.87 -21.55
N PRO A 166 34.24 19.87 -22.46
CA PRO A 166 34.96 21.14 -22.39
C PRO A 166 34.30 22.19 -21.46
N ALA A 167 35.11 23.15 -21.01
CA ALA A 167 34.69 24.26 -20.16
C ALA A 167 33.76 25.25 -20.88
N ARG A 168 32.83 25.87 -20.13
CA ARG A 168 32.17 27.13 -20.51
C ARG A 168 32.58 28.26 -19.58
N VAL A 169 32.66 29.46 -20.15
CA VAL A 169 33.55 30.54 -19.70
C VAL A 169 32.93 31.42 -18.60
N ARG A 170 33.78 31.91 -17.70
CA ARG A 170 33.46 32.93 -16.68
C ARG A 170 33.05 34.26 -17.32
N SER A 171 32.15 34.98 -16.65
CA SER A 171 32.05 36.45 -16.72
C SER A 171 32.04 37.01 -15.28
N LYS A 172 32.89 38.01 -15.01
CA LYS A 172 32.85 38.89 -13.81
C LYS A 172 31.97 40.11 -14.17
N SER A 173 31.44 40.99 -13.30
CA SER A 173 31.83 41.51 -11.97
C SER A 173 30.62 42.20 -11.26
N PRO A 174 30.74 42.71 -10.01
CA PRO A 174 29.64 43.15 -9.12
C PRO A 174 29.62 44.71 -8.93
N PRO A 175 29.20 45.36 -7.81
CA PRO A 175 28.40 44.97 -6.61
C PRO A 175 27.30 45.97 -6.14
N ALA A 176 26.47 45.59 -5.15
CA ALA A 176 25.89 46.53 -4.16
C ALA A 176 25.35 45.84 -2.86
N ALA A 177 25.89 46.26 -1.70
CA ALA A 177 25.36 46.24 -0.32
C ALA A 177 24.63 45.01 0.29
N ALA A 178 25.19 44.50 1.41
CA ALA A 178 24.53 43.67 2.43
C ALA A 178 23.93 44.54 3.57
N PRO A 179 23.22 43.96 4.57
CA PRO A 179 23.86 43.28 5.72
C PRO A 179 23.24 41.90 6.04
N THR A 180 24.03 40.82 6.10
CA THR A 180 24.66 40.26 7.33
C THR A 180 23.71 40.04 8.53
N LEU A 181 23.31 38.78 8.72
CA LEU A 181 23.01 38.19 10.02
C LEU A 181 23.85 36.91 10.16
N ASP A 182 24.22 36.61 11.40
CA ASP A 182 25.36 35.75 11.73
C ASP A 182 25.07 34.24 11.62
N SER A 183 26.13 33.44 11.61
CA SER A 183 26.07 31.99 11.35
C SER A 183 25.92 31.16 12.62
N ASP A 184 25.24 30.01 12.51
CA ASP A 184 25.63 28.76 13.20
C ASP A 184 25.02 27.55 12.43
N PRO A 185 25.84 26.72 11.75
CA PRO A 185 25.37 25.61 10.90
C PRO A 185 25.60 24.21 11.50
N ASP A 186 25.56 24.06 12.83
CA ASP A 186 25.96 22.82 13.54
C ASP A 186 24.85 22.23 14.47
N ASP A 187 23.57 22.43 14.13
CA ASP A 187 22.44 21.72 14.77
C ASP A 187 21.75 20.79 13.76
N LEU A 188 22.46 19.71 13.41
CA LEU A 188 21.89 18.52 12.80
C LEU A 188 21.57 17.53 13.94
N PRO A 189 20.32 17.05 14.07
CA PRO A 189 20.01 16.04 15.08
C PRO A 189 20.80 14.77 14.80
N GLU A 190 21.63 14.39 15.78
CA GLU A 190 22.53 13.24 15.71
C GLU A 190 21.73 11.97 15.35
N LEU A 191 22.09 11.36 14.21
CA LEU A 191 21.48 10.12 13.73
C LEU A 191 21.84 8.99 14.72
N VAL A 192 20.91 8.71 15.64
CA VAL A 192 20.95 7.57 16.55
C VAL A 192 21.26 6.32 15.73
N THR A 193 22.45 5.76 15.95
CA THR A 193 22.93 4.62 15.17
C THR A 193 22.08 3.38 15.47
N GLU A 194 21.98 2.48 14.49
CA GLU A 194 21.19 1.26 14.60
C GLU A 194 21.61 0.40 15.81
N GLU A 195 22.89 0.46 16.19
CA GLU A 195 23.46 -0.20 17.37
C GLU A 195 22.98 0.40 18.70
N GLU A 196 22.79 1.73 18.78
CA GLU A 196 22.27 2.43 19.96
C GLU A 196 20.78 2.10 20.19
N LEU A 197 20.01 2.01 19.10
CA LEU A 197 18.61 1.59 19.13
C LEU A 197 18.47 0.12 19.56
N GLN A 198 19.35 -0.76 19.05
CA GLN A 198 19.41 -2.17 19.42
C GLN A 198 19.73 -2.35 20.92
N ARG A 199 20.74 -1.64 21.42
CA ARG A 199 21.06 -1.61 22.87
C ARG A 199 19.87 -1.20 23.72
N ARG A 200 19.16 -0.14 23.32
CA ARG A 200 17.99 0.35 24.05
C ARG A 200 16.84 -0.66 24.08
N ALA A 201 16.67 -1.44 23.02
CA ALA A 201 15.71 -2.55 22.97
C ALA A 201 16.13 -3.71 23.90
N ASP A 202 17.40 -4.08 23.91
CA ASP A 202 17.94 -5.14 24.77
C ASP A 202 17.88 -4.75 26.27
N GLU A 203 18.16 -3.50 26.63
CA GLU A 203 17.98 -3.00 28.00
C GLU A 203 16.51 -3.05 28.45
N MET A 204 15.57 -2.69 27.58
CA MET A 204 14.13 -2.76 27.87
C MET A 204 13.66 -4.21 28.06
N ALA A 205 14.15 -5.15 27.26
CA ALA A 205 13.87 -6.58 27.41
C ALA A 205 14.45 -7.14 28.73
N ALA A 206 15.66 -6.74 29.11
CA ALA A 206 16.27 -7.12 30.38
C ALA A 206 15.52 -6.56 31.59
N GLN A 207 14.90 -5.39 31.46
CA GLN A 207 14.09 -4.75 32.51
C GLN A 207 12.79 -5.54 32.77
N LEU A 208 12.11 -5.99 31.71
CA LEU A 208 10.91 -6.84 31.81
C LEU A 208 11.19 -8.20 32.45
N LEU A 209 12.28 -8.88 32.07
CA LEU A 209 12.71 -10.14 32.71
C LEU A 209 13.01 -9.97 34.21
N ARG A 210 13.45 -8.78 34.62
CA ARG A 210 13.75 -8.48 36.03
C ARG A 210 12.50 -8.21 36.86
N GLU A 211 11.44 -7.63 36.28
CA GLU A 211 10.13 -7.51 36.94
C GLU A 211 9.46 -8.88 37.12
N GLU A 212 9.51 -9.76 36.13
CA GLU A 212 8.89 -11.10 36.22
C GLU A 212 9.50 -11.94 37.36
N ALA A 213 10.82 -11.82 37.58
CA ALA A 213 11.54 -12.49 38.66
C ALA A 213 11.30 -11.89 40.07
N ALA A 214 10.65 -10.73 40.18
CA ALA A 214 10.60 -9.93 41.42
C ALA A 214 9.26 -10.01 42.18
N THR A 215 8.34 -10.92 41.84
CA THR A 215 7.04 -11.06 42.53
C THR A 215 7.09 -12.02 43.74
N PRO A 216 7.04 -11.54 45.00
CA PRO A 216 6.96 -12.42 46.16
C PRO A 216 5.54 -12.99 46.31
N SER A 217 5.39 -14.28 46.03
CA SER A 217 4.15 -15.03 46.28
C SER A 217 3.76 -15.01 47.76
N SER A 218 2.51 -14.60 48.07
CA SER A 218 1.99 -14.50 49.44
C SER A 218 0.52 -14.92 49.53
N ALA A 219 0.10 -15.36 50.72
CA ALA A 219 -1.19 -16.00 51.08
C ALA A 219 -1.41 -17.42 50.49
N ASN A 220 -1.14 -18.55 51.17
CA ASN A 220 -1.43 -19.01 52.55
C ASN A 220 -2.90 -19.46 52.80
N LYS A 221 -3.15 -20.76 52.60
CA LYS A 221 -3.78 -21.68 53.59
C LYS A 221 -5.18 -21.34 54.13
N LYS A 222 -6.20 -22.07 53.67
CA LYS A 222 -7.34 -22.47 54.51
C LYS A 222 -7.73 -23.95 54.31
N LYS A 223 -7.50 -24.76 55.34
CA LYS A 223 -8.13 -26.07 55.50
C LYS A 223 -9.65 -25.84 55.64
N ASN A 224 -10.47 -26.73 55.09
CA ASN A 224 -11.73 -27.06 55.73
C ASN A 224 -12.01 -28.56 55.67
N LYS A 225 -12.61 -29.08 56.74
CA LYS A 225 -12.73 -30.51 57.08
C LYS A 225 -14.20 -30.85 57.27
N SER A 226 -14.55 -32.09 56.94
CA SER A 226 -15.82 -32.78 57.24
C SER A 226 -17.05 -32.42 56.38
N GLY A 227 -17.67 -33.49 55.85
CA GLY A 227 -18.91 -33.50 55.08
C GLY A 227 -19.34 -34.95 54.86
N LYS A 228 -20.07 -35.52 55.82
CA LYS A 228 -20.32 -36.97 55.96
C LYS A 228 -21.72 -37.36 55.45
N LYS A 229 -21.82 -38.25 54.45
CA LYS A 229 -22.97 -39.14 54.16
C LYS A 229 -22.51 -40.22 53.15
N ARG A 230 -22.29 -41.46 53.61
CA ARG A 230 -23.25 -42.59 53.64
C ARG A 230 -23.64 -43.10 52.23
N LYS A 231 -22.99 -44.18 51.81
CA LYS A 231 -23.69 -45.41 51.45
C LYS A 231 -22.94 -46.59 52.07
#